data_AF-A0A1H6L3L4-F1
#
_entry.id   AF-A0A1H6L3L4-F1
#
_cell.length_a   1.000
_cell.length_b   1.000
_cell.length_c   1.000
_cell.angle_alpha   90.00
_cell.angle_beta   90.00
_cell.angle_gamma   90.00
#
_symmetry.space_group_name_H-M   'P 1'
#
loop_
_entity.id
_entity.type
_entity.pdbx_description
1 polymer ?
#
loop_
_entity_poly.entity_id
_entity_poly.type
_entity_poly.pdbx_seq_one_letter_code
_entity_poly.pdbx_strand_id
1 'polypeptide(L)'
;MIYVTGDTHGDITRFKSPEMKKVGRGDTLIIAGDFGFLWDNSKQEAAALKKLADKNFTIAFLDGCHENFDMLEKYPIEEWKGGKVHIIAPNIIHLLRGQVYTIEKSRIFTFGGGHSQDIEFRRDNDWWEREQPSHEEIKEGIAHLRENNYKFDYIITHEPPASLKECLGVDVLERLEVHAFFEDIIKTCKYREWFFGKCHIDKHIPIKFHAVFNSVIPLK
;
A
#
# COMPACT_ATOMS: atom_id res chain seq x y z
N MET A 1 15.24 -6.77 -7.50
CA MET A 1 15.11 -5.36 -7.09
C MET A 1 13.70 -5.08 -6.57
N ILE A 2 13.52 -3.98 -5.84
CA ILE A 2 12.20 -3.54 -5.35
C ILE A 2 11.84 -2.21 -6.00
N TYR A 3 10.59 -2.05 -6.42
CA TYR A 3 10.03 -0.83 -6.97
C TYR A 3 8.77 -0.44 -6.21
N VAL A 4 8.47 0.86 -6.13
CA VAL A 4 7.25 1.39 -5.50
C VAL A 4 6.50 2.30 -6.46
N THR A 5 5.17 2.18 -6.50
CA THR A 5 4.20 3.06 -7.20
C THR A 5 2.95 3.19 -6.32
N GLY A 6 1.99 4.04 -6.67
CA GLY A 6 0.72 4.14 -5.94
C GLY A 6 -0.52 4.05 -6.84
N ASP A 7 -1.65 3.78 -6.19
CA ASP A 7 -3.01 4.13 -6.62
C ASP A 7 -3.31 3.77 -8.08
N THR A 8 -3.25 2.47 -8.40
CA THR A 8 -3.51 2.01 -9.77
C THR A 8 -4.99 2.04 -10.14
N HIS A 9 -5.91 1.99 -9.17
CA HIS A 9 -7.36 2.11 -9.37
C HIS A 9 -7.92 1.19 -10.47
N GLY A 10 -7.38 -0.02 -10.59
CA GLY A 10 -7.77 -0.98 -11.62
C GLY A 10 -7.37 -0.59 -13.06
N ASP A 11 -6.61 0.50 -13.25
CA ASP A 11 -6.16 0.93 -14.56
C ASP A 11 -5.01 0.05 -15.07
N ILE A 12 -5.37 -0.98 -15.83
CA ILE A 12 -4.40 -1.89 -16.46
C ILE A 12 -3.43 -1.19 -17.41
N THR A 13 -3.74 0.03 -17.89
CA THR A 13 -2.84 0.78 -18.77
C THR A 13 -1.61 1.28 -18.04
N ARG A 14 -1.68 1.46 -16.71
CA ARG A 14 -0.51 1.75 -15.83
C ARG A 14 0.62 0.74 -16.03
N PHE A 15 0.28 -0.53 -16.28
CA PHE A 15 1.25 -1.60 -16.49
C PHE A 15 1.87 -1.65 -17.90
N LYS A 16 1.51 -0.69 -18.76
CA LYS A 16 2.09 -0.48 -20.10
C LYS A 16 2.98 0.76 -20.18
N SER A 17 3.00 1.57 -19.12
CA SER A 17 3.80 2.79 -19.04
C SER A 17 5.30 2.53 -19.24
N PRO A 18 6.05 3.48 -19.82
CA PRO A 18 7.52 3.39 -19.90
C PRO A 18 8.19 3.10 -18.56
N GLU A 19 7.65 3.66 -17.47
CA GLU A 19 8.13 3.48 -16.11
C GLU A 19 8.00 2.04 -15.65
N MET A 20 6.85 1.39 -15.92
CA MET A 20 6.64 -0.02 -15.55
C MET A 20 7.54 -0.97 -16.34
N LYS A 21 7.97 -0.61 -17.55
CA LYS A 21 8.92 -1.43 -18.34
C LYS A 21 10.28 -1.60 -17.67
N LYS A 22 10.60 -0.78 -16.65
CA LYS A 22 11.83 -0.90 -15.86
C LYS A 22 11.78 -2.08 -14.89
N VAL A 23 10.58 -2.54 -14.51
CA VAL A 23 10.40 -3.68 -13.61
C VAL A 23 10.67 -4.96 -14.39
N GLY A 24 11.76 -5.63 -14.03
CA GLY A 24 12.28 -6.81 -14.69
C GLY A 24 11.85 -8.11 -14.03
N ARG A 25 12.28 -9.22 -14.64
CA ARG A 25 11.99 -10.57 -14.14
C ARG A 25 12.54 -10.76 -12.73
N GLY A 26 11.70 -11.28 -11.83
CA GLY A 26 12.08 -11.57 -10.45
C GLY A 26 12.13 -10.35 -9.52
N ASP A 27 11.84 -9.14 -10.04
CA ASP A 27 11.68 -7.97 -9.21
C ASP A 27 10.35 -8.01 -8.42
N THR A 28 10.24 -7.14 -7.42
CA THR A 28 9.00 -6.90 -6.68
C THR A 28 8.56 -5.46 -6.90
N LEU A 29 7.36 -5.28 -7.43
CA LEU A 29 6.65 -4.00 -7.44
C LEU A 29 5.73 -3.95 -6.22
N ILE A 30 5.78 -2.88 -5.44
CA ILE A 30 4.88 -2.62 -4.33
C ILE A 30 3.98 -1.44 -4.69
N ILE A 31 2.66 -1.63 -4.65
CA ILE A 31 1.65 -0.61 -4.94
C ILE A 31 1.11 -0.06 -3.60
N ALA A 32 1.29 1.24 -3.37
CA ALA A 32 1.02 1.94 -2.12
C ALA A 32 -0.47 2.26 -1.87
N GLY A 33 -1.31 1.22 -1.91
CA GLY A 33 -2.77 1.35 -1.78
C GLY A 33 -3.48 1.47 -3.12
N ASP A 34 -4.81 1.35 -3.05
CA ASP A 34 -5.75 1.50 -4.16
C ASP A 34 -5.33 0.72 -5.42
N PHE A 35 -5.12 -0.59 -5.25
CA PHE A 35 -4.81 -1.52 -6.32
C PHE A 35 -5.96 -1.59 -7.33
N GLY A 36 -7.19 -1.80 -6.86
CA GLY A 36 -8.42 -1.65 -7.64
C GLY A 36 -8.69 -2.73 -8.70
N PHE A 37 -7.99 -3.87 -8.68
CA PHE A 37 -8.25 -5.00 -9.58
C PHE A 37 -9.10 -6.12 -8.94
N LEU A 38 -9.72 -5.85 -7.80
CA LEU A 38 -10.63 -6.75 -7.08
C LEU A 38 -11.85 -5.93 -6.64
N TRP A 39 -12.95 -5.99 -7.40
CA TRP A 39 -14.11 -5.13 -7.17
C TRP A 39 -15.45 -5.85 -7.37
N ASP A 40 -15.68 -6.48 -8.51
CA ASP A 40 -17.00 -6.97 -8.92
C ASP A 40 -17.00 -8.37 -9.52
N ASN A 41 -15.84 -9.03 -9.64
CA ASN A 41 -15.67 -10.31 -10.34
C ASN A 41 -16.15 -10.27 -11.81
N SER A 42 -16.15 -9.10 -12.45
CA SER A 42 -16.50 -8.97 -13.85
C SER A 42 -15.51 -9.71 -14.76
N LYS A 43 -15.93 -9.95 -16.01
CA LYS A 43 -15.04 -10.54 -17.02
C LYS A 43 -13.83 -9.64 -17.30
N GLN A 44 -14.01 -8.33 -17.16
CA GLN A 44 -12.99 -7.31 -17.34
C GLN A 44 -11.93 -7.42 -16.25
N GLU A 45 -12.35 -7.51 -14.99
CA GLU A 45 -11.49 -7.74 -13.83
C GLU A 45 -10.70 -9.04 -13.99
N ALA A 46 -11.39 -10.17 -14.24
CA ALA A 46 -10.75 -11.46 -14.42
C ALA A 46 -9.70 -11.45 -15.56
N ALA A 47 -10.00 -10.75 -16.66
CA ALA A 47 -9.06 -10.60 -17.77
C ALA A 47 -7.86 -9.69 -17.42
N ALA A 48 -8.05 -8.67 -16.56
CA ALA A 48 -6.98 -7.83 -16.06
C ALA A 48 -6.08 -8.60 -15.09
N LEU A 49 -6.66 -9.25 -14.07
CA LEU A 49 -5.94 -10.11 -13.12
C LEU A 49 -5.15 -11.21 -13.84
N LYS A 50 -5.72 -11.86 -14.86
CA LYS A 50 -4.98 -12.83 -15.67
C LYS A 50 -3.74 -12.23 -16.33
N LYS A 51 -3.84 -11.03 -16.92
CA LYS A 51 -2.69 -10.34 -17.54
C LYS A 51 -1.64 -9.91 -16.52
N LEU A 52 -2.06 -9.58 -15.31
CA LEU A 52 -1.16 -9.28 -14.20
C LEU A 52 -0.49 -10.56 -13.66
N ALA A 53 -1.23 -11.67 -13.63
CA ALA A 53 -0.72 -12.97 -13.22
C ALA A 53 0.34 -13.53 -14.19
N ASP A 54 0.24 -13.18 -15.47
CA ASP A 54 1.23 -13.54 -16.51
C ASP A 54 2.55 -12.73 -16.41
N LYS A 55 2.66 -11.75 -15.50
CA LYS A 55 3.89 -10.98 -15.31
C LYS A 55 4.98 -11.83 -14.66
N ASN A 56 6.22 -11.64 -15.10
CA ASN A 56 7.38 -12.39 -14.63
C ASN A 56 8.04 -11.76 -13.37
N PHE A 57 7.31 -10.90 -12.67
CA PHE A 57 7.71 -10.21 -11.45
C PHE A 57 6.55 -10.25 -10.45
N THR A 58 6.87 -10.03 -9.18
CA THR A 58 5.88 -9.97 -8.10
C THR A 58 5.19 -8.61 -8.07
N ILE A 59 3.87 -8.60 -8.03
CA ILE A 59 3.02 -7.44 -7.77
C ILE A 59 2.52 -7.58 -6.34
N ALA A 60 3.16 -6.88 -5.42
CA ALA A 60 2.66 -6.71 -4.08
C ALA A 60 1.87 -5.41 -3.97
N PHE A 61 0.84 -5.37 -3.13
CA PHE A 61 0.08 -4.15 -2.87
C PHE A 61 -0.37 -4.10 -1.41
N LEU A 62 -0.46 -2.88 -0.88
CA LEU A 62 -1.25 -2.62 0.31
C LEU A 62 -2.67 -2.30 -0.12
N ASP A 63 -3.64 -2.53 0.74
CA ASP A 63 -4.97 -1.97 0.56
C ASP A 63 -4.97 -0.45 0.78
N GLY A 64 -5.85 0.26 0.07
CA GLY A 64 -6.11 1.67 0.32
C GLY A 64 -7.55 1.90 0.79
N CYS A 65 -8.12 3.05 0.42
CA CYS A 65 -9.52 3.38 0.75
C CYS A 65 -10.49 2.92 -0.35
N HIS A 66 -9.98 2.52 -1.51
CA HIS A 66 -10.75 2.10 -2.68
C HIS A 66 -10.53 0.62 -2.96
N GLU A 67 -10.90 -0.22 -2.01
CA GLU A 67 -10.80 -1.68 -2.14
C GLU A 67 -12.12 -2.36 -1.76
N ASN A 68 -12.40 -3.50 -2.41
CA ASN A 68 -13.51 -4.36 -1.98
C ASN A 68 -13.03 -5.31 -0.87
N PHE A 69 -13.24 -4.89 0.39
CA PHE A 69 -12.83 -5.66 1.57
C PHE A 69 -13.53 -7.01 1.69
N ASP A 70 -14.80 -7.12 1.26
CA ASP A 70 -15.52 -8.40 1.25
C ASP A 70 -14.90 -9.41 0.28
N MET A 71 -14.21 -8.95 -0.77
CA MET A 71 -13.45 -9.81 -1.66
C MET A 71 -12.06 -10.11 -1.11
N LEU A 72 -11.35 -9.10 -0.60
CA LEU A 72 -10.00 -9.29 -0.06
C LEU A 72 -9.98 -10.26 1.10
N GLU A 73 -10.95 -10.19 2.02
CA GLU A 73 -11.01 -11.01 3.24
C GLU A 73 -11.46 -12.46 2.98
N LYS A 74 -11.91 -12.80 1.77
CA LYS A 74 -12.20 -14.20 1.39
C LYS A 74 -10.94 -15.01 1.15
N TYR A 75 -9.83 -14.37 0.86
CA TYR A 75 -8.55 -15.05 0.68
C TYR A 75 -7.99 -15.44 2.05
N PRO A 76 -7.48 -16.68 2.21
CA PRO A 76 -6.89 -17.09 3.47
C PRO A 76 -5.65 -16.27 3.78
N ILE A 77 -5.40 -16.06 5.06
CA ILE A 77 -4.15 -15.49 5.54
C ILE A 77 -3.05 -16.53 5.41
N GLU A 78 -1.98 -16.16 4.71
CA GLU A 78 -0.76 -16.96 4.53
C GLU A 78 0.46 -16.16 5.01
N GLU A 79 1.62 -16.83 5.14
CA GLU A 79 2.90 -16.16 5.42
C GLU A 79 3.73 -16.01 4.15
N TRP A 80 4.22 -14.80 3.90
CA TRP A 80 5.13 -14.52 2.81
C TRP A 80 6.21 -13.54 3.24
N LYS A 81 7.48 -13.89 3.02
CA LYS A 81 8.65 -13.05 3.32
C LYS A 81 8.69 -12.49 4.76
N GLY A 82 8.11 -13.22 5.71
CA GLY A 82 8.12 -12.89 7.14
C GLY A 82 6.91 -12.13 7.66
N GLY A 83 5.93 -11.80 6.81
CA GLY A 83 4.69 -11.15 7.21
C GLY A 83 3.45 -11.89 6.70
N LYS A 84 2.28 -11.56 7.27
CA LYS A 84 0.99 -12.11 6.86
C LYS A 84 0.51 -11.48 5.55
N VAL A 85 -0.04 -12.27 4.62
CA VAL A 85 -0.53 -11.81 3.32
C VAL A 85 -1.83 -12.48 2.93
N HIS A 86 -2.52 -11.92 1.93
CA HIS A 86 -3.41 -12.71 1.07
C HIS A 86 -2.74 -12.99 -0.28
N ILE A 87 -2.80 -14.23 -0.76
CA ILE A 87 -2.29 -14.61 -2.08
C ILE A 87 -3.45 -14.59 -3.08
N ILE A 88 -3.50 -13.56 -3.92
CA ILE A 88 -4.54 -13.39 -4.95
C ILE A 88 -4.23 -14.26 -6.17
N ALA A 89 -2.95 -14.31 -6.55
CA ALA A 89 -2.38 -15.18 -7.57
C ALA A 89 -0.92 -15.48 -7.22
N PRO A 90 -0.23 -16.45 -7.87
CA PRO A 90 1.15 -16.82 -7.50
C PRO A 90 2.16 -15.66 -7.45
N ASN A 91 1.92 -14.58 -8.19
CA ASN A 91 2.74 -13.36 -8.20
C ASN A 91 1.97 -12.10 -7.77
N ILE A 92 0.71 -12.19 -7.33
CA ILE A 92 -0.09 -11.04 -6.88
C ILE A 92 -0.40 -11.20 -5.39
N ILE A 93 0.22 -10.35 -4.57
CA ILE A 93 0.29 -10.52 -3.11
C ILE A 93 -0.27 -9.27 -2.42
N HIS A 94 -1.31 -9.45 -1.62
CA HIS A 94 -1.83 -8.40 -0.74
C HIS A 94 -1.04 -8.41 0.57
N LEU A 95 -0.33 -7.33 0.86
CA LEU A 95 0.45 -7.14 2.09
C LEU A 95 -0.48 -6.61 3.19
N LEU A 96 -0.69 -7.40 4.25
CA LEU A 96 -1.59 -6.99 5.33
C LEU A 96 -1.01 -5.83 6.13
N ARG A 97 -1.92 -5.07 6.75
CA ARG A 97 -1.61 -3.90 7.56
C ARG A 97 -0.76 -4.26 8.78
N GLY A 98 0.15 -3.38 9.15
CA GLY A 98 1.00 -3.54 10.34
C GLY A 98 2.08 -4.62 10.24
N GLN A 99 2.26 -5.25 9.08
CA GLN A 99 3.23 -6.33 8.89
C GLN A 99 4.62 -5.82 8.50
N VAL A 100 5.62 -6.69 8.67
CA VAL A 100 7.01 -6.45 8.29
C VAL A 100 7.49 -7.54 7.34
N TYR A 101 8.09 -7.13 6.22
CA TYR A 101 8.57 -8.05 5.19
C TYR A 101 10.08 -7.90 4.98
N THR A 102 10.73 -9.02 4.67
CA THR A 102 12.12 -9.03 4.20
C THR A 102 12.16 -9.39 2.72
N ILE A 103 12.30 -8.37 1.87
CA ILE A 103 12.31 -8.49 0.40
C ILE A 103 13.66 -7.97 -0.09
N GLU A 104 14.37 -8.72 -0.95
CA GLU A 104 15.71 -8.34 -1.43
C GLU A 104 16.68 -7.88 -0.31
N LYS A 105 16.62 -8.55 0.86
CA LYS A 105 17.36 -8.22 2.11
C LYS A 105 16.97 -6.89 2.78
N SER A 106 16.04 -6.13 2.21
CA SER A 106 15.49 -4.92 2.80
C SER A 106 14.32 -5.27 3.73
N ARG A 107 14.28 -4.64 4.90
CA ARG A 107 13.18 -4.74 5.85
C ARG A 107 12.17 -3.63 5.60
N ILE A 108 10.93 -4.00 5.30
CA ILE A 108 9.88 -3.08 4.90
C ILE A 108 8.71 -3.21 5.87
N PHE A 109 8.36 -2.11 6.54
CA PHE A 109 7.11 -2.02 7.29
C PHE A 109 6.01 -1.49 6.37
N THR A 110 4.85 -2.14 6.36
CA THR A 110 3.73 -1.74 5.51
C THR A 110 2.46 -1.45 6.30
N PHE A 111 1.72 -0.43 5.89
CA PHE A 111 0.44 -0.12 6.52
C PHE A 111 -0.56 0.49 5.52
N GLY A 112 -1.52 -0.32 5.08
CA GLY A 112 -2.62 0.10 4.21
C GLY A 112 -3.81 0.72 4.95
N GLY A 113 -4.91 0.89 4.25
CA GLY A 113 -6.13 1.53 4.74
C GLY A 113 -6.04 3.06 4.81
N GLY A 114 -7.14 3.69 5.16
CA GLY A 114 -7.29 5.14 5.28
C GLY A 114 -8.74 5.57 5.43
N HIS A 115 -9.11 6.73 4.90
CA HIS A 115 -10.50 7.20 4.89
C HIS A 115 -10.88 7.85 3.56
N SER A 116 -11.99 7.43 2.98
CA SER A 116 -12.56 8.04 1.78
C SER A 116 -13.32 9.31 2.15
N GLN A 117 -13.03 10.46 1.51
CA GLN A 117 -13.82 11.69 1.72
C GLN A 117 -15.19 11.67 1.04
N ASP A 118 -15.36 10.83 0.02
CA ASP A 118 -16.59 10.74 -0.77
C ASP A 118 -17.69 9.90 -0.09
N ILE A 119 -17.63 9.66 1.23
CA ILE A 119 -18.62 8.86 1.97
C ILE A 119 -20.04 9.38 1.73
N GLU A 120 -20.23 10.70 1.67
CA GLU A 120 -21.54 11.32 1.43
C GLU A 120 -22.06 11.10 -0.01
N PHE A 121 -21.19 10.76 -0.97
CA PHE A 121 -21.55 10.53 -2.38
C PHE A 121 -21.55 9.05 -2.78
N ARG A 122 -20.94 8.17 -1.98
CA ARG A 122 -20.96 6.72 -2.18
C ARG A 122 -22.26 6.16 -1.63
N ARG A 123 -23.18 5.87 -2.56
CA ARG A 123 -24.40 5.10 -2.26
C ARG A 123 -24.00 3.76 -1.64
N ASP A 124 -24.80 3.29 -0.69
CA ASP A 124 -24.74 2.13 0.23
C ASP A 124 -23.97 0.83 -0.16
N ASN A 125 -23.34 0.69 -1.33
CA ASN A 125 -22.69 -0.55 -1.79
C ASN A 125 -21.21 -0.43 -2.20
N ASP A 126 -20.59 0.77 -2.19
CA ASP A 126 -19.21 0.99 -2.65
C ASP A 126 -18.29 1.59 -1.56
N TRP A 127 -18.68 1.46 -0.29
CA TRP A 127 -17.92 1.93 0.86
C TRP A 127 -17.89 0.87 1.96
N TRP A 128 -16.74 0.77 2.64
CA TRP A 128 -16.53 -0.17 3.74
C TRP A 128 -15.93 0.56 4.93
N GLU A 129 -16.54 0.40 6.10
CA GLU A 129 -15.95 0.86 7.37
C GLU A 129 -14.53 0.30 7.59
N ARG A 130 -14.28 -0.92 7.05
CA ARG A 130 -12.99 -1.62 7.06
C ARG A 130 -11.88 -0.90 6.29
N GLU A 131 -12.18 0.11 5.47
CA GLU A 131 -11.15 0.97 4.89
C GLU A 131 -10.31 1.66 5.98
N GLN A 132 -10.93 1.97 7.12
CA GLN A 132 -10.21 2.53 8.26
C GLN A 132 -9.47 1.42 9.01
N PRO A 133 -8.18 1.64 9.32
CA PRO A 133 -7.43 0.73 10.18
C PRO A 133 -8.10 0.52 11.53
N SER A 134 -8.27 -0.75 11.90
CA SER A 134 -8.78 -1.11 13.22
C SER A 134 -7.72 -0.91 14.30
N HIS A 135 -8.18 -0.78 15.54
CA HIS A 135 -7.31 -0.65 16.69
C HIS A 135 -6.40 -1.88 16.89
N GLU A 136 -6.87 -3.08 16.53
CA GLU A 136 -6.06 -4.30 16.61
C GLU A 136 -4.96 -4.34 15.55
N GLU A 137 -5.21 -3.84 14.33
CA GLU A 137 -4.17 -3.70 13.29
C GLU A 137 -3.10 -2.68 13.69
N ILE A 138 -3.50 -1.58 14.34
CA ILE A 138 -2.56 -0.59 14.89
C ILE A 138 -1.73 -1.21 16.03
N LYS A 139 -2.35 -1.96 16.95
CA LYS A 139 -1.63 -2.68 18.01
C LYS A 139 -0.64 -3.69 17.47
N GLU A 140 -1.04 -4.47 16.47
CA GLU A 140 -0.17 -5.43 15.80
C GLU A 140 1.01 -4.72 15.14
N GLY A 141 0.76 -3.60 14.45
CA GLY A 141 1.79 -2.72 13.93
C GLY A 141 2.79 -2.29 15.01
N ILE A 142 2.30 -1.77 16.15
CA ILE A 142 3.14 -1.35 17.29
C ILE A 142 3.99 -2.52 17.83
N ALA A 143 3.42 -3.72 17.93
CA ALA A 143 4.16 -4.91 18.35
C ALA A 143 5.30 -5.23 17.39
N HIS A 144 5.04 -5.23 16.08
CA HIS A 144 6.07 -5.45 15.07
C HIS A 144 7.13 -4.35 15.02
N LEU A 145 6.79 -3.09 15.32
CA LEU A 145 7.79 -2.02 15.51
C LEU A 145 8.77 -2.37 16.64
N ARG A 146 8.27 -2.85 17.79
CA ARG A 146 9.08 -3.25 18.95
C ARG A 146 9.98 -4.43 18.62
N GLU A 147 9.42 -5.50 18.05
CA GLU A 147 10.13 -6.73 17.71
C GLU A 147 11.27 -6.49 16.72
N ASN A 148 11.10 -5.52 15.82
CA ASN A 148 12.11 -5.11 14.84
C ASN A 148 13.06 -4.03 15.37
N ASN A 149 13.02 -3.73 16.66
CA ASN A 149 13.83 -2.71 17.33
C ASN A 149 13.71 -1.32 16.67
N TYR A 150 12.52 -1.00 16.14
CA TYR A 150 12.21 0.27 15.50
C TYR A 150 13.15 0.63 14.33
N LYS A 151 13.70 -0.38 13.64
CA LYS A 151 14.63 -0.19 12.51
C LYS A 151 14.10 -0.86 11.27
N PHE A 152 13.95 -0.09 10.21
CA PHE A 152 13.48 -0.52 8.90
C PHE A 152 14.36 0.09 7.83
N ASP A 153 14.39 -0.51 6.64
CA ASP A 153 14.95 0.15 5.46
C ASP A 153 13.92 1.10 4.89
N TYR A 154 12.69 0.62 4.71
CA TYR A 154 11.59 1.36 4.11
C TYR A 154 10.30 1.25 4.92
N ILE A 155 9.51 2.30 4.84
CA ILE A 155 8.12 2.31 5.27
C ILE A 155 7.27 2.57 4.03
N ILE A 156 6.20 1.79 3.83
CA ILE A 156 5.27 1.99 2.72
C ILE A 156 3.86 2.03 3.31
N THR A 157 3.12 3.09 3.05
CA THR A 157 1.74 3.24 3.55
C THR A 157 0.80 3.65 2.44
N HIS A 158 -0.51 3.51 2.63
CA HIS A 158 -1.45 4.19 1.74
C HIS A 158 -1.59 5.66 2.18
N GLU A 159 -2.05 5.89 3.40
CA GLU A 159 -2.18 7.23 3.97
C GLU A 159 -0.82 7.88 4.28
N PRO A 160 -0.65 9.19 4.04
CA PRO A 160 0.47 9.96 4.57
C PRO A 160 0.34 10.21 6.09
N PRO A 161 1.47 10.46 6.79
CA PRO A 161 1.47 11.07 8.13
C PRO A 161 0.74 12.42 8.18
N ALA A 162 0.17 12.77 9.34
CA ALA A 162 -0.62 14.00 9.52
C ALA A 162 0.13 15.28 9.10
N SER A 163 1.41 15.39 9.49
CA SER A 163 2.28 16.53 9.16
C SER A 163 2.49 16.70 7.65
N LEU A 164 2.42 15.62 6.87
CA LEU A 164 2.55 15.66 5.42
C LEU A 164 1.23 16.01 4.74
N LYS A 165 0.08 15.63 5.30
CA LYS A 165 -1.24 16.08 4.82
C LYS A 165 -1.32 17.61 4.76
N GLU A 166 -0.90 18.27 5.84
CA GLU A 166 -0.82 19.74 5.92
C GLU A 166 0.11 20.34 4.85
N CYS A 167 1.29 19.74 4.63
CA CYS A 167 2.26 20.20 3.63
C CYS A 167 1.76 20.03 2.18
N LEU A 168 0.97 18.99 1.94
CA LEU A 168 0.45 18.66 0.62
C LEU A 168 -0.88 19.34 0.30
N GLY A 169 -1.57 19.89 1.31
CA GLY A 169 -2.92 20.43 1.14
C GLY A 169 -3.96 19.35 0.84
N VAL A 170 -3.69 18.11 1.25
CA VAL A 170 -4.55 16.94 1.04
C VAL A 170 -5.17 16.57 2.37
N ASP A 171 -6.50 16.45 2.42
CA ASP A 171 -7.26 15.91 3.55
C ASP A 171 -6.94 16.55 4.91
N VAL A 172 -6.65 17.85 4.91
CA VAL A 172 -6.06 18.59 6.05
C VAL A 172 -6.95 18.59 7.30
N LEU A 173 -8.27 18.41 7.15
CA LEU A 173 -9.23 18.37 8.25
C LEU A 173 -9.45 16.97 8.82
N GLU A 174 -8.95 15.94 8.15
CA GLU A 174 -9.16 14.54 8.53
C GLU A 174 -8.15 14.10 9.58
N ARG A 175 -8.65 13.54 10.68
CA ARG A 175 -7.82 13.06 11.79
C ARG A 175 -8.24 11.65 12.20
N LEU A 176 -7.54 10.67 11.63
CA LEU A 176 -7.65 9.26 12.00
C LEU A 176 -6.61 8.90 13.07
N GLU A 177 -6.89 7.86 13.85
CA GLU A 177 -5.92 7.28 14.81
C GLU A 177 -4.63 6.86 14.11
N VAL A 178 -4.73 6.31 12.89
CA VAL A 178 -3.57 5.90 12.08
C VAL A 178 -2.63 7.07 11.75
N HIS A 179 -3.13 8.30 11.60
CA HIS A 179 -2.27 9.46 11.36
C HIS A 179 -1.38 9.77 12.56
N ALA A 180 -1.94 9.67 13.78
CA ALA A 180 -1.17 9.85 15.01
C ALA A 180 -0.15 8.73 15.20
N PHE A 181 -0.54 7.48 14.89
CA PHE A 181 0.38 6.35 14.87
C PHE A 181 1.56 6.58 13.92
N PHE A 182 1.32 7.11 12.71
CA PHE A 182 2.38 7.43 11.76
C PHE A 182 3.31 8.56 12.25
N GLU A 183 2.77 9.58 12.93
CA GLU A 183 3.59 10.60 13.59
C GLU A 183 4.50 10.01 14.67
N ASP A 184 4.04 8.99 15.39
CA ASP A 184 4.87 8.29 16.37
C ASP A 184 5.95 7.43 15.69
N ILE A 185 5.67 6.84 14.53
CA ILE A 185 6.70 6.16 13.72
C ILE A 185 7.78 7.15 13.28
N ILE A 186 7.42 8.36 12.83
CA ILE A 186 8.39 9.40 12.45
C ILE A 186 9.35 9.69 13.60
N LYS A 187 8.83 9.79 14.83
CA LYS A 187 9.61 10.13 16.03
C LYS A 187 10.47 8.97 16.55
N THR A 188 9.97 7.73 16.45
CA THR A 188 10.55 6.57 17.15
C THR A 188 11.38 5.67 16.25
N CYS A 189 11.06 5.59 14.96
CA CYS A 189 11.68 4.64 14.04
C CYS A 189 12.84 5.22 13.25
N LYS A 190 13.86 4.39 13.01
CA LYS A 190 14.94 4.66 12.07
C LYS A 190 14.64 3.96 10.76
N TYR A 191 14.57 4.73 9.68
CA TYR A 191 14.29 4.27 8.33
C TYR A 191 14.96 5.15 7.29
N ARG A 192 15.23 4.60 6.11
CA ARG A 192 15.91 5.29 5.01
C ARG A 192 14.94 6.18 4.26
N GLU A 193 13.82 5.62 3.82
CA GLU A 193 12.78 6.32 3.04
C GLU A 193 11.37 5.83 3.40
N TRP A 194 10.37 6.70 3.25
CA TRP A 194 8.95 6.40 3.43
C TRP A 194 8.18 6.76 2.16
N PHE A 195 7.45 5.80 1.61
CA PHE A 195 6.59 5.98 0.43
C PHE A 195 5.12 5.91 0.82
N PHE A 196 4.29 6.78 0.26
CA PHE A 196 2.85 6.74 0.46
C PHE A 196 2.07 7.09 -0.81
N GLY A 197 0.87 6.51 -0.93
CA GLY A 197 -0.05 6.74 -2.04
C GLY A 197 -1.00 7.90 -1.74
N LYS A 198 -2.30 7.69 -2.01
CA LYS A 198 -3.47 8.51 -1.62
C LYS A 198 -3.56 9.88 -2.29
N CYS A 199 -2.45 10.60 -2.37
CA CYS A 199 -2.42 12.00 -2.78
C CYS A 199 -2.53 12.21 -4.29
N HIS A 200 -2.51 11.14 -5.10
CA HIS A 200 -2.52 11.18 -6.57
C HIS A 200 -1.46 12.12 -7.19
N ILE A 201 -0.31 12.23 -6.54
CA ILE A 201 0.82 13.05 -6.99
C ILE A 201 2.13 12.27 -6.84
N ASP A 202 3.08 12.52 -7.73
CA ASP A 202 4.47 12.11 -7.54
C ASP A 202 5.25 13.29 -6.95
N LYS A 203 5.71 13.15 -5.71
CA LYS A 203 6.43 14.22 -5.03
C LYS A 203 7.43 13.69 -4.02
N HIS A 204 8.70 14.03 -4.22
CA HIS A 204 9.70 13.90 -3.17
C HIS A 204 9.56 15.06 -2.18
N ILE A 205 9.45 14.74 -0.90
CA ILE A 205 9.26 15.68 0.19
C ILE A 205 10.49 15.60 1.10
N PRO A 206 11.06 16.75 1.54
CA PRO A 206 12.38 16.79 2.14
C PRO A 206 12.71 15.72 3.20
N ILE A 207 13.99 15.36 3.20
CA ILE A 207 14.70 14.36 4.01
C ILE A 207 14.51 12.91 3.55
N LYS A 208 13.28 12.36 3.53
CA LYS A 208 13.08 10.91 3.29
C LYS A 208 11.68 10.47 2.87
N PHE A 209 10.82 11.37 2.37
CA PHE A 209 9.42 11.05 2.08
C PHE A 209 9.08 11.15 0.59
N HIS A 210 8.23 10.26 0.10
CA HIS A 210 7.83 10.19 -1.30
C HIS A 210 6.33 9.92 -1.40
N ALA A 211 5.58 10.88 -1.94
CA ALA A 211 4.26 10.61 -2.49
C ALA A 211 4.44 9.95 -3.85
N VAL A 212 3.76 8.82 -4.08
CA VAL A 212 3.84 8.06 -5.32
C VAL A 212 2.47 7.91 -5.97
N PHE A 213 2.43 8.11 -7.28
CA PHE A 213 1.24 7.87 -8.10
C PHE A 213 1.64 7.25 -9.43
N ASN A 214 2.16 8.05 -10.38
CA ASN A 214 2.52 7.57 -11.72
C ASN A 214 3.94 7.01 -11.80
N SER A 215 4.83 7.48 -10.94
CA SER A 215 6.23 7.08 -10.93
C SER A 215 6.42 5.66 -10.40
N VAL A 216 7.33 4.92 -11.03
CA VAL A 216 7.82 3.62 -10.55
C VAL A 216 9.24 3.81 -10.03
N ILE A 217 9.38 3.92 -8.71
CA ILE A 217 10.62 4.31 -8.04
C ILE A 217 11.39 3.06 -7.57
N PRO A 218 12.62 2.83 -8.03
CA PRO A 218 13.45 1.75 -7.50
C PRO A 218 13.95 2.07 -6.09
N LEU A 219 13.85 1.11 -5.18
CA LEU A 219 14.47 1.18 -3.85
C LEU A 219 15.95 0.77 -3.96
N LYS A 220 16.82 1.53 -3.27
CA LYS A 220 18.29 1.42 -3.35
C LYS A 220 18.94 0.71 -2.16
#